data_AF-A0A971WER2-F1
#
_entry.id   AF-A0A971WER2-F1
#
_cell.length_a   1.000
_cell.length_b   1.000
_cell.length_c   1.000
_cell.angle_alpha   90.00
_cell.angle_beta   90.00
_cell.angle_gamma   90.00
#
_symmetry.space_group_name_H-M   'P 1'
#
loop_
_entity.id
_entity.type
_entity.pdbx_description
1 polymer ?
#
loop_
_entity_poly.entity_id
_entity_poly.type
_entity_poly.pdbx_seq_one_letter_code
_entity_poly.pdbx_strand_id
1 'polypeptide(L)'
;MFCSVCGTESASTSSFCANCGTPFAKTPTTVSQPAANMGGALGYSPRINDPAFAKYVKNTNRYAGIFTGILAIIAFVGFTVYGETSSEMDNPQAMYIGMGIGGMFLVIALLTVLSRKRSKTWDGLVVDKTIKNKRRKQSSGSDTNDYYWVNYVEYKVVIKDDRGKKHELTAEDDNTHYNYFQVGDKVRHHGKLNSYEKYDKTRDTVSFCNACASLNDIHDEACFRCKCPLLK
;
A
#
# COMPACT_ATOMS: atom_id res chain seq x y z
N MET A 1 14.78 -2.70 18.06
CA MET A 1 15.86 -3.58 17.53
C MET A 1 16.27 -3.08 16.15
N PHE A 2 17.56 -3.10 15.82
CA PHE A 2 18.05 -2.58 14.54
C PHE A 2 18.11 -3.67 13.47
N CYS A 3 17.67 -3.36 12.25
CA CYS A 3 17.80 -4.28 11.11
C CYS A 3 19.26 -4.46 10.72
N SER A 4 19.72 -5.72 10.61
CA SER A 4 21.10 -6.05 10.21
C SER A 4 21.42 -5.69 8.76
N VAL A 5 20.41 -5.47 7.92
CA VAL A 5 20.58 -5.16 6.49
C VAL A 5 20.51 -3.65 6.22
N CYS A 6 19.55 -2.94 6.82
CA CYS A 6 19.32 -1.52 6.51
C CYS A 6 19.49 -0.57 7.70
N GLY A 7 19.87 -1.08 8.88
CA GLY A 7 20.15 -0.28 10.08
C GLY A 7 18.95 0.44 10.70
N THR A 8 17.73 0.25 10.19
CA THR A 8 16.56 0.97 10.67
C THR A 8 16.06 0.40 12.00
N GLU A 9 15.66 1.27 12.92
CA GLU A 9 15.07 0.88 14.19
C GLU A 9 13.65 0.35 13.99
N SER A 10 13.36 -0.84 14.54
CA SER A 10 12.04 -1.46 14.48
C SER A 10 11.46 -1.72 15.87
N ALA A 11 10.12 -1.65 15.94
CA ALA A 11 9.34 -1.96 17.13
C ALA A 11 9.55 -3.42 17.58
N SER A 12 9.55 -3.66 18.89
CA SER A 12 9.89 -4.95 19.51
C SER A 12 8.99 -6.13 19.14
N THR A 13 7.84 -5.89 18.49
CA THR A 13 6.86 -6.92 18.12
C THR A 13 6.82 -7.24 16.62
N SER A 14 7.70 -6.68 15.80
CA SER A 14 7.70 -6.91 14.35
C SER A 14 8.62 -8.07 13.95
N SER A 15 8.10 -9.08 13.25
CA SER A 15 8.91 -10.19 12.70
C SER A 15 9.80 -9.80 11.51
N PHE A 16 9.51 -8.66 10.87
CA PHE A 16 10.21 -8.16 9.68
C PHE A 16 10.52 -6.67 9.83
N CYS A 17 11.60 -6.22 9.20
CA CYS A 17 11.96 -4.81 9.15
C CYS A 17 10.95 -4.03 8.29
N ALA A 18 10.36 -2.97 8.85
CA ALA A 18 9.38 -2.14 8.15
C ALA A 18 9.95 -1.39 6.92
N ASN A 19 11.26 -1.16 6.89
CA ASN A 19 11.92 -0.43 5.81
C ASN A 19 12.33 -1.33 4.62
N CYS A 20 12.96 -2.47 4.86
CA CYS A 20 13.52 -3.34 3.82
C CYS A 20 12.94 -4.75 3.75
N GLY A 21 11.97 -5.09 4.62
CA GLY A 21 11.31 -6.39 4.61
C GLY A 21 12.14 -7.58 5.12
N THR A 22 13.39 -7.38 5.53
CA THR A 22 14.24 -8.47 6.04
C THR A 22 13.68 -9.06 7.33
N PRO A 23 13.56 -10.41 7.44
CA PRO A 23 13.16 -11.06 8.67
C PRO A 23 14.19 -10.81 9.77
N PHE A 24 13.72 -10.53 10.98
CA PHE A 24 14.59 -10.57 12.14
C PHE A 24 14.77 -12.03 12.56
N ALA A 25 16.01 -12.50 12.59
CA ALA A 25 16.33 -13.90 12.90
C ALA A 25 15.70 -14.30 14.24
N LYS A 26 14.71 -15.21 14.21
CA LYS A 26 14.22 -15.90 15.41
C LYS A 26 15.28 -16.93 15.81
N THR A 27 15.63 -16.98 17.09
CA THR A 27 16.48 -18.04 17.67
C THR A 27 15.87 -19.41 17.32
N PRO A 28 16.65 -20.40 16.85
CA PRO A 28 16.10 -21.68 16.44
C PRO A 28 15.62 -22.43 17.68
N THR A 29 14.32 -22.66 17.81
CA THR A 29 13.81 -23.65 18.76
C THR A 29 13.82 -24.99 18.05
N THR A 30 14.79 -25.83 18.40
CA THR A 30 14.94 -27.19 17.89
C THR A 30 13.78 -28.05 18.36
N VAL A 31 12.78 -28.26 17.50
CA VAL A 31 11.88 -29.42 17.60
C VAL A 31 11.72 -29.99 16.20
N SER A 32 12.29 -31.17 16.00
CA SER A 32 12.14 -32.00 14.81
C SER A 32 10.67 -32.39 14.65
N GLN A 33 9.98 -31.83 13.66
CA GLN A 33 8.68 -32.30 13.19
C GLN A 33 8.73 -32.57 11.68
N PRO A 34 7.99 -33.58 11.17
CA PRO A 34 8.02 -33.96 9.77
C PRO A 34 7.43 -32.86 8.88
N ALA A 35 7.87 -32.82 7.62
CA ALA A 35 7.51 -31.84 6.60
C ALA A 35 6.02 -31.86 6.19
N ALA A 36 5.14 -31.40 7.08
CA ALA A 36 3.68 -31.30 6.87
C ALA A 36 3.08 -29.99 7.42
N ASN A 37 3.88 -28.92 7.51
CA ASN A 37 3.42 -27.61 8.02
C ASN A 37 3.98 -26.45 7.16
N MET A 38 3.77 -26.51 5.85
CA MET A 38 3.95 -25.34 5.00
C MET A 38 2.75 -24.42 5.25
N GLY A 39 2.95 -23.26 5.88
CA GLY A 39 1.88 -22.38 6.32
C GLY A 39 0.99 -21.81 5.20
N GLY A 40 1.43 -21.91 3.94
CA GLY A 40 0.66 -21.49 2.77
C GLY A 40 -0.06 -22.66 2.11
N ALA A 41 -1.30 -22.42 1.67
CA ALA A 41 -2.14 -23.41 1.01
C ALA A 41 -2.12 -23.25 -0.51
N LEU A 42 -2.50 -24.33 -1.20
CA LEU A 42 -2.81 -24.28 -2.62
C LEU A 42 -4.26 -23.85 -2.81
N GLY A 43 -4.47 -22.77 -3.56
CA GLY A 43 -5.78 -22.22 -3.86
C GLY A 43 -6.00 -20.81 -3.34
N TYR A 44 -7.10 -20.19 -3.78
CA TYR A 44 -7.53 -18.91 -3.23
C TYR A 44 -8.23 -19.10 -1.89
N SER A 45 -7.93 -18.24 -0.94
CA SER A 45 -8.42 -18.29 0.42
C SER A 45 -9.91 -17.93 0.48
N PRO A 46 -10.76 -18.74 1.13
CA PRO A 46 -12.17 -18.40 1.33
C PRO A 46 -12.35 -17.22 2.31
N ARG A 47 -11.29 -16.87 3.06
CA ARG A 47 -11.29 -15.82 4.08
C ARG A 47 -11.40 -14.40 3.52
N ILE A 48 -11.35 -14.23 2.19
CA ILE A 48 -11.64 -12.93 1.56
C ILE A 48 -13.04 -12.40 1.93
N ASN A 49 -13.98 -13.31 2.22
CA ASN A 49 -15.34 -12.96 2.63
C ASN A 49 -15.48 -12.68 4.14
N ASP A 50 -14.38 -12.67 4.89
CA ASP A 50 -14.41 -12.38 6.32
C ASP A 50 -14.90 -10.94 6.59
N PRO A 51 -15.82 -10.74 7.55
CA PRO A 51 -16.36 -9.42 7.87
C PRO A 51 -15.28 -8.39 8.27
N ALA A 52 -14.09 -8.82 8.70
CA ALA A 52 -12.95 -7.96 8.98
C ALA A 52 -12.54 -7.12 7.76
N PHE A 53 -12.56 -7.68 6.55
CA PHE A 53 -12.25 -6.92 5.33
C PHE A 53 -13.32 -5.88 5.01
N ALA A 54 -14.60 -6.24 5.16
CA ALA A 54 -15.70 -5.30 4.98
C ALA A 54 -15.62 -4.15 6.00
N LYS A 55 -15.33 -4.46 7.26
CA LYS A 55 -15.09 -3.47 8.32
C LYS A 55 -13.90 -2.57 8.00
N TYR A 56 -12.79 -3.14 7.52
CA TYR A 56 -11.61 -2.38 7.12
C TYR A 56 -11.92 -1.38 5.99
N VAL A 57 -12.61 -1.82 4.93
CA VAL A 57 -13.01 -0.93 3.82
C VAL A 57 -13.97 0.16 4.30
N LYS A 58 -14.95 -0.19 5.14
CA LYS A 58 -15.90 0.77 5.72
C LYS A 58 -15.18 1.83 6.55
N ASN A 59 -14.26 1.41 7.43
CA ASN A 59 -13.49 2.31 8.26
C ASN A 59 -12.58 3.20 7.42
N THR A 60 -11.89 2.64 6.42
CA THR A 60 -11.03 3.40 5.51
C THR A 60 -11.81 4.51 4.81
N ASN A 61 -13.01 4.20 4.29
CA ASN A 61 -13.85 5.21 3.64
C ASN A 61 -14.35 6.27 4.64
N ARG A 62 -14.73 5.85 5.86
CA ARG A 62 -15.20 6.75 6.91
C ARG A 62 -14.09 7.70 7.36
N TYR A 63 -12.89 7.21 7.63
CA TYR A 63 -11.77 8.04 8.04
C TYR A 63 -11.33 8.98 6.94
N ALA A 64 -11.31 8.53 5.68
CA ALA A 64 -11.06 9.41 4.55
C ALA A 64 -12.06 10.58 4.52
N GLY A 65 -13.37 10.30 4.66
CA GLY A 65 -14.39 11.35 4.68
C GLY A 65 -14.28 12.31 5.86
N ILE A 66 -14.04 11.80 7.08
CA ILE A 66 -13.85 12.64 8.28
C ILE A 66 -12.62 13.54 8.10
N PHE A 67 -11.49 12.97 7.67
CA PHE A 67 -10.24 13.70 7.50
C PHE A 67 -10.38 14.81 6.45
N THR A 68 -10.92 14.50 5.26
CA THR A 68 -11.13 15.51 4.23
C THR A 68 -12.19 16.54 4.62
N GLY A 69 -13.20 16.16 5.40
CA GLY A 69 -14.19 17.09 5.95
C GLY A 69 -13.56 18.11 6.90
N ILE A 70 -12.70 17.64 7.81
CA ILE A 70 -11.95 18.52 8.73
C ILE A 70 -11.03 19.46 7.93
N LEU A 71 -10.28 18.94 6.96
CA LEU A 71 -9.41 19.77 6.13
C LEU A 71 -10.19 20.82 5.32
N ALA A 72 -11.35 20.46 4.79
CA ALA A 72 -12.20 21.41 4.06
C ALA A 72 -12.72 22.53 4.96
N ILE A 73 -13.11 22.21 6.20
CA ILE A 73 -13.54 23.22 7.20
C ILE A 73 -12.37 24.13 7.57
N ILE A 74 -11.18 23.57 7.83
CA ILE A 74 -9.97 24.34 8.14
C ILE A 74 -9.61 25.26 6.99
N ALA A 75 -9.63 24.77 5.74
CA ALA A 75 -9.38 25.59 4.57
C ALA A 75 -10.41 26.73 4.46
N PHE A 76 -11.71 26.42 4.57
CA PHE A 76 -12.74 27.45 4.52
C PHE A 76 -12.55 28.53 5.60
N VAL A 77 -12.49 28.14 6.87
CA VAL A 77 -12.38 29.07 7.99
C VAL A 77 -11.06 29.84 7.97
N GLY A 78 -9.95 29.15 7.70
CA GLY A 78 -8.62 29.75 7.66
C GLY A 78 -8.51 30.84 6.60
N PHE A 79 -9.02 30.58 5.40
CA PHE A 79 -9.03 31.58 4.33
C PHE A 79 -10.03 32.72 4.58
N THR A 80 -11.17 32.46 5.22
CA THR A 80 -12.09 33.54 5.62
C THR A 80 -11.47 34.47 6.65
N VAL A 81 -10.80 33.93 7.68
CA VAL A 81 -10.08 34.73 8.68
C VAL A 81 -8.91 35.48 8.05
N TYR A 82 -8.17 34.85 7.15
CA TYR A 82 -7.12 35.50 6.38
C TYR A 82 -7.67 36.70 5.59
N GLY A 83 -8.82 36.55 4.93
CA GLY A 83 -9.45 37.63 4.18
C GLY A 83 -9.93 38.81 5.03
N GLU A 84 -10.23 38.60 6.32
CA GLU A 84 -10.60 39.68 7.25
C GLU A 84 -9.37 40.38 7.86
N THR A 85 -8.24 39.68 7.94
CA THR A 85 -7.06 40.15 8.71
C THR A 85 -5.87 40.55 7.85
N SER A 86 -5.82 40.11 6.60
CA SER A 86 -4.73 40.42 5.67
C SER A 86 -5.02 41.70 4.88
N SER A 87 -3.97 42.45 4.55
CA SER A 87 -4.04 43.58 3.62
C SER A 87 -3.80 43.17 2.16
N GLU A 88 -3.54 41.89 1.90
CA GLU A 88 -3.22 41.38 0.56
C GLU A 88 -4.47 40.96 -0.22
N MET A 89 -5.48 40.43 0.48
CA MET A 89 -6.67 39.89 -0.16
C MET A 89 -7.88 40.00 0.76
N ASP A 90 -8.93 40.66 0.28
CA ASP A 90 -10.18 40.85 1.01
C ASP A 90 -11.15 39.66 0.84
N ASN A 91 -12.11 39.57 1.75
CA ASN A 91 -13.31 38.77 1.52
C ASN A 91 -14.26 39.46 0.52
N PRO A 92 -14.94 38.68 -0.36
CA PRO A 92 -15.10 37.23 -0.34
C PRO A 92 -14.05 36.45 -1.17
N GLN A 93 -13.04 37.11 -1.75
CA GLN A 93 -12.10 36.45 -2.64
C GLN A 93 -11.28 35.36 -1.91
N ALA A 94 -10.73 35.68 -0.73
CA ALA A 94 -10.00 34.72 0.08
C ALA A 94 -10.87 33.51 0.44
N MET A 95 -12.10 33.75 0.91
CA MET A 95 -13.08 32.69 1.19
C MET A 95 -13.33 31.76 -0.01
N TYR A 96 -13.47 32.30 -1.24
CA TYR A 96 -13.67 31.47 -2.44
C TYR A 96 -12.47 30.56 -2.74
N ILE A 97 -11.24 31.00 -2.47
CA ILE A 97 -10.05 30.15 -2.57
C ILE A 97 -10.13 29.01 -1.55
N GLY A 98 -10.46 29.32 -0.30
CA GLY A 98 -10.68 28.32 0.76
C GLY A 98 -11.74 27.28 0.38
N MET A 99 -12.86 27.72 -0.20
CA MET A 99 -13.90 26.84 -0.74
C MET A 99 -13.40 25.98 -1.91
N GLY A 100 -12.61 26.54 -2.82
CA GLY A 100 -12.04 25.82 -3.95
C GLY A 100 -11.12 24.68 -3.50
N ILE A 101 -10.18 24.98 -2.59
CA ILE A 101 -9.25 23.99 -2.02
C ILE A 101 -10.01 22.95 -1.20
N GLY A 102 -10.92 23.38 -0.31
CA GLY A 102 -11.74 22.48 0.50
C GLY A 102 -12.61 21.57 -0.36
N GLY A 103 -13.24 22.12 -1.39
CA GLY A 103 -14.03 21.37 -2.38
C GLY A 103 -13.20 20.33 -3.12
N MET A 104 -11.96 20.65 -3.51
CA MET A 104 -11.05 19.70 -4.14
C MET A 104 -10.78 18.47 -3.26
N PHE A 105 -10.51 18.66 -1.96
CA PHE A 105 -10.32 17.54 -1.04
C PHE A 105 -11.55 16.64 -0.95
N LEU A 106 -12.75 17.22 -0.86
CA LEU A 106 -14.01 16.47 -0.81
C LEU A 106 -14.27 15.70 -2.12
N VAL A 107 -14.01 16.32 -3.27
CA VAL A 107 -14.16 15.66 -4.58
C VAL A 107 -13.19 14.49 -4.70
N ILE A 108 -11.92 14.66 -4.33
CA ILE A 108 -10.92 13.57 -4.36
C ILE A 108 -11.34 12.42 -3.44
N ALA A 109 -11.83 12.71 -2.24
CA ALA A 109 -12.34 11.69 -1.33
C ALA A 109 -13.52 10.92 -1.94
N LEU A 110 -14.49 11.63 -2.51
CA LEU A 110 -15.64 11.03 -3.18
C LEU A 110 -15.22 10.13 -4.35
N LEU A 111 -14.35 10.63 -5.24
CA LEU A 111 -13.84 9.87 -6.38
C LEU A 111 -13.08 8.62 -5.93
N THR A 112 -12.29 8.72 -4.86
CA THR A 112 -11.55 7.56 -4.29
C THR A 112 -12.51 6.48 -3.80
N VAL A 113 -13.58 6.86 -3.09
CA VAL A 113 -14.60 5.92 -2.60
C VAL A 113 -15.38 5.29 -3.76
N LEU A 114 -15.76 6.08 -4.76
CA LEU A 114 -16.46 5.59 -5.95
C LEU A 114 -15.58 4.64 -6.79
N SER A 115 -14.31 4.99 -6.98
CA SER A 115 -13.32 4.16 -7.68
C SER A 115 -13.20 2.79 -7.03
N ARG A 116 -13.04 2.74 -5.69
CA ARG A 116 -12.96 1.47 -4.94
C ARG A 116 -14.23 0.62 -5.09
N LYS A 117 -15.41 1.24 -5.13
CA LYS A 117 -16.69 0.54 -5.34
C LYS A 117 -16.82 -0.05 -6.76
N ARG A 118 -16.27 0.64 -7.76
CA ARG A 118 -16.30 0.21 -9.18
C ARG A 118 -15.19 -0.77 -9.53
N SER A 119 -14.16 -0.89 -8.71
CA SER A 119 -13.05 -1.80 -8.91
C SER A 119 -13.51 -3.26 -8.91
N LYS A 120 -13.07 -4.01 -9.92
CA LYS A 120 -13.49 -5.40 -10.15
C LYS A 120 -12.41 -6.38 -9.70
N THR A 121 -12.86 -7.50 -9.14
CA THR A 121 -12.00 -8.67 -8.91
C THR A 121 -11.78 -9.38 -10.25
N TRP A 122 -10.56 -9.81 -10.50
CA TRP A 122 -10.18 -10.51 -11.72
C TRP A 122 -8.99 -11.43 -11.42
N ASP A 123 -8.86 -12.50 -12.21
CA ASP A 123 -7.74 -13.43 -12.13
C ASP A 123 -6.79 -13.19 -13.31
N GLY A 124 -5.54 -13.59 -13.12
CA GLY A 124 -4.49 -13.40 -14.11
C GLY A 124 -3.22 -14.17 -13.79
N LEU A 125 -2.20 -13.93 -14.62
CA LEU A 125 -0.91 -14.59 -14.54
C LEU A 125 0.21 -13.54 -14.51
N VAL A 126 1.22 -13.76 -13.67
CA VAL A 126 2.47 -13.01 -13.77
C VAL A 126 3.19 -13.46 -15.05
N VAL A 127 3.32 -12.56 -16.02
CA VAL A 127 3.87 -12.87 -17.35
C VAL A 127 5.29 -12.37 -17.55
N ASP A 128 5.71 -11.35 -16.80
CA ASP A 128 7.03 -10.75 -16.96
C ASP A 128 7.44 -10.01 -15.68
N LYS A 129 8.75 -9.83 -15.52
CA LYS A 129 9.38 -9.10 -14.43
C LYS A 129 10.59 -8.35 -14.96
N THR A 130 10.70 -7.06 -14.65
CA THR A 130 11.78 -6.21 -15.17
C THR A 130 12.46 -5.45 -14.03
N ILE A 131 13.78 -5.24 -14.16
CA ILE A 131 14.57 -4.34 -13.31
C ILE A 131 15.16 -3.28 -14.22
N LYS A 132 15.00 -2.00 -13.90
CA LYS A 132 15.53 -0.88 -14.69
C LYS A 132 16.25 0.13 -13.81
N ASN A 133 17.47 0.49 -14.18
CA ASN A 133 18.15 1.64 -13.60
C ASN A 133 17.63 2.91 -14.26
N LYS A 134 17.10 3.84 -13.48
CA LYS A 134 16.51 5.10 -13.92
C LYS A 134 17.14 6.27 -13.18
N ARG A 135 16.91 7.47 -13.71
CA ARG A 135 17.41 8.71 -13.13
C ARG A 135 16.33 9.78 -13.20
N ARG A 136 16.13 10.52 -12.12
CA ARG A 136 15.18 11.65 -12.04
C ARG A 136 15.86 12.91 -11.56
N LYS A 137 15.34 14.07 -11.98
CA LYS A 137 15.74 15.36 -11.40
C LYS A 137 15.00 15.55 -10.08
N GLN A 138 15.73 15.93 -9.04
CA GLN A 138 15.17 16.24 -7.73
C GLN A 138 15.60 17.66 -7.35
N SER A 139 14.62 18.46 -6.90
CA SER A 139 14.91 19.80 -6.40
C SER A 139 15.64 19.70 -5.07
N SER A 140 16.65 20.56 -4.87
CA SER A 140 17.39 20.66 -3.62
C SER A 140 16.58 21.34 -2.50
N GLY A 141 15.39 21.87 -2.79
CA GLY A 141 14.51 22.51 -1.81
C GLY A 141 14.96 23.92 -1.38
N SER A 142 16.04 24.46 -1.96
CA SER A 142 16.41 25.87 -1.85
C SER A 142 15.63 26.71 -2.87
N ASP A 143 15.42 27.99 -2.58
CA ASP A 143 14.76 28.98 -3.46
C ASP A 143 15.50 29.19 -4.80
N THR A 144 16.72 28.65 -4.92
CA THR A 144 17.47 28.58 -6.16
C THR A 144 17.00 27.39 -6.99
N ASN A 145 16.93 27.56 -8.31
CA ASN A 145 16.51 26.56 -9.30
C ASN A 145 17.53 25.39 -9.45
N ASP A 146 18.04 24.89 -8.33
CA ASP A 146 19.07 23.88 -8.21
C ASP A 146 18.44 22.49 -8.17
N TYR A 147 18.66 21.76 -9.27
CA TYR A 147 18.29 20.36 -9.39
C TYR A 147 19.54 19.51 -9.42
N TYR A 148 19.49 18.40 -8.68
CA TYR A 148 20.47 17.32 -8.82
C TYR A 148 19.78 16.08 -9.37
N TRP A 149 20.61 15.18 -9.90
CA TRP A 149 20.12 13.95 -10.48
C TRP A 149 20.24 12.80 -9.49
N VAL A 150 19.14 12.09 -9.28
CA VAL A 150 19.07 10.92 -8.39
C VAL A 150 18.86 9.68 -9.24
N ASN A 151 19.76 8.71 -9.09
CA ASN A 151 19.60 7.38 -9.67
C ASN A 151 18.75 6.52 -8.74
N TYR A 152 17.89 5.69 -9.31
CA TYR A 152 17.06 4.74 -8.59
C TYR A 152 16.82 3.49 -9.44
N VAL A 153 16.52 2.38 -8.78
CA VAL A 153 16.21 1.11 -9.42
C VAL A 153 14.70 0.91 -9.40
N GLU A 154 14.09 0.79 -10.57
CA GLU A 154 12.67 0.45 -10.73
C GLU A 154 12.52 -1.06 -10.88
N TYR A 155 11.85 -1.68 -9.91
CA TYR A 155 11.43 -3.07 -9.97
C TYR A 155 10.00 -3.14 -10.49
N LYS A 156 9.74 -3.98 -11.49
CA LYS A 156 8.43 -4.16 -12.13
C LYS A 156 8.01 -5.62 -12.16
N VAL A 157 6.76 -5.89 -11.80
CA VAL A 157 6.07 -7.17 -12.02
C VAL A 157 4.87 -6.92 -12.94
N VAL A 158 4.73 -7.68 -14.01
CA VAL A 158 3.66 -7.53 -15.00
C VAL A 158 2.69 -8.69 -14.88
N ILE A 159 1.43 -8.37 -14.62
CA ILE A 159 0.34 -9.31 -14.49
C ILE A 159 -0.60 -9.14 -15.68
N LYS A 160 -0.86 -10.22 -16.42
CA LYS A 160 -1.84 -10.23 -17.51
C LYS A 160 -3.13 -10.82 -16.97
N ASP A 161 -4.22 -10.05 -17.01
CA ASP A 161 -5.55 -10.56 -16.65
C ASP A 161 -6.10 -11.52 -17.72
N ASP A 162 -7.15 -12.26 -17.37
CA ASP A 162 -7.78 -13.23 -18.27
C ASP A 162 -8.34 -12.61 -19.57
N ARG A 163 -8.57 -11.28 -19.59
CA ARG A 163 -9.00 -10.53 -20.78
C ARG A 163 -7.82 -10.07 -21.64
N GLY A 164 -6.60 -10.36 -21.21
CA GLY A 164 -5.37 -10.01 -21.88
C GLY A 164 -4.81 -8.63 -21.54
N LYS A 165 -5.45 -7.86 -20.65
CA LYS A 165 -4.94 -6.56 -20.22
C LYS A 165 -3.77 -6.75 -19.26
N LYS A 166 -2.69 -6.00 -19.50
CA LYS A 166 -1.52 -5.97 -18.61
C LYS A 166 -1.70 -4.94 -17.49
N HIS A 167 -1.28 -5.32 -16.29
CA HIS A 167 -1.27 -4.51 -15.07
C HIS A 167 0.15 -4.55 -14.52
N GLU A 168 0.68 -3.42 -14.09
CA GLU A 168 2.06 -3.32 -13.62
C GLU A 168 2.09 -3.00 -12.13
N LEU A 169 2.88 -3.77 -11.39
CA LEU A 169 3.30 -3.45 -10.02
C LEU A 169 4.71 -2.91 -10.08
N THR A 170 4.89 -1.65 -9.72
CA THR A 170 6.18 -0.96 -9.75
C THR A 170 6.57 -0.51 -8.35
N ALA A 171 7.84 -0.68 -8.01
CA ALA A 171 8.43 -0.15 -6.78
C ALA A 171 9.82 0.44 -7.09
N GLU A 172 10.13 1.58 -6.46
CA GLU A 172 11.42 2.26 -6.57
C GLU A 172 12.29 1.85 -5.38
N ASP A 173 13.49 1.35 -5.65
CA ASP A 173 14.50 0.90 -4.68
C ASP A 173 14.01 -0.16 -3.65
N ASP A 174 12.82 -0.72 -3.88
CA ASP A 174 12.22 -1.80 -3.09
C ASP A 174 11.91 -2.99 -3.99
N ASN A 175 12.61 -4.10 -3.75
CA ASN A 175 12.45 -5.33 -4.51
C ASN A 175 11.47 -6.32 -3.88
N THR A 176 10.75 -5.96 -2.80
CA THR A 176 9.96 -6.93 -2.01
C THR A 176 8.89 -7.61 -2.86
N HIS A 177 8.06 -6.84 -3.59
CA HIS A 177 7.06 -7.41 -4.50
C HIS A 177 7.70 -8.16 -5.66
N TYR A 178 8.83 -7.67 -6.16
CA TYR A 178 9.57 -8.32 -7.22
C TYR A 178 10.07 -9.69 -6.78
N ASN A 179 10.60 -9.85 -5.57
CA ASN A 179 11.08 -11.13 -5.07
C ASN A 179 9.94 -12.09 -4.71
N TYR A 180 8.81 -11.55 -4.26
CA TYR A 180 7.65 -12.34 -3.84
C TYR A 180 6.92 -13.04 -5.00
N PHE A 181 6.73 -12.34 -6.13
CA PHE A 181 6.06 -12.91 -7.30
C PHE A 181 7.05 -13.60 -8.23
N GLN A 182 6.66 -14.74 -8.79
CA GLN A 182 7.40 -15.47 -9.81
C GLN A 182 6.64 -15.45 -11.13
N VAL A 183 7.35 -15.48 -12.26
CA VAL A 183 6.73 -15.63 -13.58
C VAL A 183 6.02 -16.97 -13.63
N GLY A 184 4.76 -16.97 -14.07
CA GLY A 184 3.88 -18.14 -14.05
C GLY A 184 2.99 -18.24 -12.81
N ASP A 185 3.16 -17.38 -11.80
CA ASP A 185 2.24 -17.35 -10.67
C ASP A 185 0.83 -16.93 -11.13
N LYS A 186 -0.17 -17.74 -10.75
CA LYS A 186 -1.57 -17.36 -10.85
C LYS A 186 -1.93 -16.43 -9.71
N VAL A 187 -2.59 -15.32 -10.03
CA VAL A 187 -2.92 -14.27 -9.06
C VAL A 187 -4.36 -13.81 -9.22
N ARG A 188 -4.99 -13.47 -8.10
CA ARG A 188 -6.31 -12.82 -8.04
C ARG A 188 -6.16 -11.40 -7.53
N HIS A 189 -6.61 -10.44 -8.31
CA HIS A 189 -6.77 -9.06 -7.88
C HIS A 189 -8.10 -8.89 -7.12
N HIS A 190 -8.04 -8.34 -5.91
CA HIS A 190 -9.21 -8.06 -5.09
C HIS A 190 -9.66 -6.61 -5.24
N GLY A 191 -10.71 -6.37 -6.03
CA GLY A 191 -11.10 -5.01 -6.45
C GLY A 191 -11.28 -4.01 -5.31
N LYS A 192 -12.02 -4.39 -4.26
CA LYS A 192 -12.31 -3.50 -3.12
C LYS A 192 -11.09 -3.17 -2.26
N LEU A 193 -10.07 -4.03 -2.30
CA LEU A 193 -8.85 -3.88 -1.50
C LEU A 193 -7.67 -3.37 -2.32
N ASN A 194 -7.77 -3.44 -3.65
CA ASN A 194 -6.70 -3.10 -4.59
C ASN A 194 -5.39 -3.83 -4.27
N SER A 195 -5.49 -5.13 -4.02
CA SER A 195 -4.38 -6.00 -3.65
C SER A 195 -4.45 -7.32 -4.42
N TYR A 196 -3.35 -8.07 -4.37
CA TYR A 196 -3.17 -9.30 -5.11
C TYR A 196 -3.00 -10.47 -4.16
N GLU A 197 -3.63 -11.59 -4.49
CA GLU A 197 -3.48 -12.87 -3.79
C GLU A 197 -2.90 -13.90 -4.75
N LYS A 198 -1.83 -14.60 -4.34
CA LYS A 198 -1.27 -15.71 -5.10
C LYS A 198 -2.15 -16.95 -4.97
N TYR A 199 -2.28 -17.74 -6.02
CA TYR A 199 -2.99 -19.02 -5.96
C TYR A 199 -2.18 -20.07 -5.18
N ASP A 200 -0.92 -20.29 -5.56
CA ASP A 200 -0.01 -21.21 -4.86
C ASP A 200 0.86 -20.42 -3.89
N LYS A 201 0.72 -20.71 -2.60
CA LYS A 201 1.48 -20.10 -1.50
C LYS A 201 2.29 -21.14 -0.73
N THR A 202 2.31 -22.39 -1.19
CA THR A 202 2.92 -23.53 -0.47
C THR A 202 4.41 -23.33 -0.19
N ARG A 203 5.10 -22.57 -1.04
CA ARG A 203 6.53 -22.28 -0.92
C ARG A 203 6.84 -20.91 -0.34
N ASP A 204 5.82 -20.16 0.07
CA ASP A 204 5.99 -18.81 0.60
C ASP A 204 6.28 -18.86 2.10
N THR A 205 7.26 -18.08 2.56
CA THR A 205 7.56 -17.88 3.99
C THR A 205 6.94 -16.60 4.55
N VAL A 206 6.36 -15.78 3.68
CA VAL A 206 5.75 -14.49 4.00
C VAL A 206 4.43 -14.34 3.25
N SER A 207 3.52 -13.55 3.81
CA SER A 207 2.26 -13.19 3.16
C SER A 207 2.01 -11.69 3.26
N PHE A 208 1.64 -11.06 2.15
CA PHE A 208 1.18 -9.69 2.14
C PHE A 208 -0.26 -9.61 2.64
N CYS A 209 -0.52 -8.73 3.59
CA CYS A 209 -1.89 -8.46 4.01
C CYS A 209 -2.67 -7.79 2.87
N ASN A 210 -3.70 -8.46 2.36
CA ASN A 210 -4.55 -7.91 1.31
C ASN A 210 -5.28 -6.61 1.68
N ALA A 211 -5.38 -6.26 2.97
CA ALA A 211 -6.02 -5.02 3.40
C ALA A 211 -5.05 -3.82 3.46
N CYS A 212 -3.86 -4.00 4.04
CA CYS A 212 -2.95 -2.88 4.34
C CYS A 212 -1.53 -3.05 3.79
N ALA A 213 -1.29 -4.08 2.97
CA ALA A 213 -0.02 -4.39 2.32
C ALA A 213 1.18 -4.63 3.27
N SER A 214 0.96 -4.76 4.58
CA SER A 214 2.01 -5.17 5.51
C SER A 214 2.50 -6.59 5.20
N LEU A 215 3.81 -6.82 5.32
CA LEU A 215 4.41 -8.14 5.24
C LEU A 215 4.22 -8.89 6.57
N ASN A 216 3.70 -10.11 6.52
CA ASN A 216 3.45 -10.97 7.69
C ASN A 216 4.13 -12.32 7.53
N ASP A 217 4.32 -13.03 8.63
CA ASP A 217 4.80 -14.42 8.62
C ASP A 217 3.71 -15.30 8.01
N ILE A 218 4.06 -16.28 7.16
CA ILE A 218 3.08 -17.16 6.53
C ILE A 218 2.28 -17.96 7.58
N HIS A 219 2.84 -18.17 8.77
CA HIS A 219 2.18 -18.88 9.86
C HIS A 219 1.17 -18.02 10.63
N ASP A 220 1.21 -16.69 10.49
CA ASP A 220 0.25 -15.81 11.16
C ASP A 220 -1.18 -16.04 10.64
N GLU A 221 -2.18 -15.94 11.52
CA GLU A 221 -3.59 -16.04 11.13
C GLU A 221 -4.18 -14.69 10.73
N ALA A 222 -3.66 -13.62 11.31
CA ALA A 222 -4.14 -12.26 11.12
C ALA A 222 -2.98 -11.29 11.03
N CYS A 223 -3.18 -10.23 10.25
CA CYS A 223 -2.19 -9.20 10.05
C CYS A 223 -1.83 -8.49 11.36
N PHE A 224 -0.54 -8.34 11.67
CA PHE A 224 -0.10 -7.69 12.90
C PHE A 224 -0.59 -6.23 13.00
N ARG A 225 -0.76 -5.54 11.86
CA ARG A 225 -1.14 -4.13 11.77
C ARG A 225 -2.65 -3.90 11.78
N CYS A 226 -3.37 -4.44 10.80
CA CYS A 226 -4.80 -4.17 10.64
C CYS A 226 -5.72 -5.25 11.22
N LYS A 227 -5.16 -6.36 11.69
CA LYS A 227 -5.88 -7.52 12.27
C LYS A 227 -6.86 -8.22 11.31
N CYS A 228 -6.87 -7.87 10.02
CA CYS A 228 -7.58 -8.66 9.01
C CYS A 228 -6.92 -10.04 8.87
N PRO A 229 -7.68 -11.11 8.60
CA PRO A 229 -7.11 -12.43 8.37
C PRO A 229 -6.17 -12.41 7.17
N LEU A 230 -5.13 -13.23 7.21
CA LEU A 230 -4.23 -13.40 6.07
C LEU A 230 -4.83 -14.38 5.06
N LEU A 231 -4.70 -14.05 3.77
CA LEU A 231 -5.12 -14.92 2.69
C LEU A 231 -3.95 -15.85 2.35
N LYS A 232 -3.83 -16.92 3.13
CA LYS A 232 -2.83 -17.99 2.95
C LYS A 232 -3.45 -19.23 2.32
#